data_AF-A0A0L8HEN2-F1
#
_entry.id   AF-A0A0L8HEN2-F1
#
_cell.length_a   1.000
_cell.length_b   1.000
_cell.length_c   1.000
_cell.angle_alpha   90.00
_cell.angle_beta   90.00
_cell.angle_gamma   90.00
#
_symmetry.space_group_name_H-M   'P 1'
#
loop_
_entity.id
_entity.type
_entity.pdbx_description
1 polymer ?
#
loop_
_entity_poly.entity_id
_entity_poly.type
_entity_poly.pdbx_seq_one_letter_code
_entity_poly.pdbx_strand_id
1 'polypeptide(L)'
;MIEEDISDEEAVQILNHAIPLKKSEPVDKWKASLEGNSERLVFNDTDEEGQDPFLGRLLSIEQDGNDFKPIVVSRSILKNMTRSEVYVLEWPKPLRFQFFKTLLPDDVSIIKCLFCQKLFHTDDFELKYLQFGYCPFCREKHREG
;
A
#
# COMPACT_ATOMS: atom_id res chain seq x y z
N MET A 1 -2.18 2.55 -9.59
CA MET A 1 -2.97 2.38 -10.83
C MET A 1 -2.84 0.94 -11.29
N ILE A 2 -3.87 0.40 -11.92
CA ILE A 2 -3.79 -0.92 -12.57
C ILE A 2 -3.53 -0.75 -14.06
N GLU A 3 -2.87 -1.73 -14.68
CA GLU A 3 -2.67 -1.77 -16.13
C GLU A 3 -4.02 -1.73 -16.89
N GLU A 4 -4.00 -1.20 -18.12
CA GLU A 4 -5.23 -0.96 -18.91
C GLU A 4 -5.90 -2.25 -19.40
N ASP A 5 -5.19 -3.37 -19.44
CA ASP A 5 -5.70 -4.68 -19.80
C ASP A 5 -6.52 -5.35 -18.67
N ILE A 6 -6.51 -4.77 -17.47
CA ILE A 6 -7.19 -5.32 -16.29
C ILE A 6 -8.40 -4.45 -15.93
N SER A 7 -9.59 -5.06 -15.88
CA SER A 7 -10.80 -4.38 -15.38
C SER A 7 -10.73 -4.16 -13.86
N ASP A 8 -11.42 -3.14 -13.35
CA ASP A 8 -11.38 -2.83 -11.92
C ASP A 8 -11.93 -4.01 -11.09
N GLU A 9 -12.99 -4.66 -11.59
CA GLU A 9 -13.62 -5.82 -10.96
C GLU A 9 -12.70 -7.06 -11.01
N GLU A 10 -11.99 -7.27 -12.12
CA GLU A 10 -11.01 -8.36 -12.24
C GLU A 10 -9.82 -8.15 -11.29
N ALA A 11 -9.34 -6.92 -11.14
CA ALA A 11 -8.27 -6.61 -10.18
C ALA A 11 -8.69 -6.95 -8.74
N VAL A 12 -9.93 -6.63 -8.36
CA VAL A 12 -10.48 -7.00 -7.04
C VAL A 12 -10.57 -8.52 -6.87
N GLN A 13 -10.99 -9.25 -7.90
CA GLN A 13 -11.03 -10.71 -7.87
C GLN A 13 -9.63 -11.31 -7.69
N ILE A 14 -8.63 -10.80 -8.42
CA ILE A 14 -7.23 -11.24 -8.27
C ILE A 14 -6.75 -11.02 -6.84
N LEU A 15 -7.02 -9.83 -6.27
CA LEU A 15 -6.67 -9.50 -4.89
C LEU A 15 -7.35 -10.41 -3.87
N ASN A 16 -8.63 -10.76 -4.07
CA ASN A 16 -9.35 -11.65 -3.16
C ASN A 16 -8.87 -13.10 -3.22
N HIS A 17 -8.33 -13.54 -4.37
CA HIS A 17 -7.75 -14.87 -4.57
C HIS A 17 -6.24 -14.93 -4.35
N ALA A 18 -5.59 -13.80 -4.09
CA ALA A 18 -4.16 -13.74 -3.83
C ALA A 18 -3.83 -14.49 -2.54
N ILE A 19 -2.96 -15.50 -2.65
CA ILE A 19 -2.39 -16.20 -1.50
C ILE A 19 -1.08 -15.50 -1.20
N PRO A 20 -0.92 -14.87 -0.01
CA PRO A 20 0.32 -14.21 0.32
C PRO A 20 1.46 -15.25 0.27
N LEU A 21 2.41 -15.03 -0.63
CA LEU A 21 3.68 -15.74 -0.58
C LEU A 21 4.28 -15.40 0.79
N LYS A 22 4.55 -16.44 1.60
CA LYS A 22 5.27 -16.26 2.88
C LYS A 22 6.50 -15.43 2.56
N LYS A 23 6.64 -14.25 3.18
CA LYS A 23 7.91 -13.50 3.17
C LYS A 23 8.97 -14.53 3.54
N SER A 24 9.84 -14.90 2.59
CA SER A 24 10.96 -15.79 2.89
C SER A 24 11.69 -15.17 4.07
N GLU A 25 12.01 -15.97 5.08
CA GLU A 25 12.78 -15.50 6.22
C GLU A 25 13.97 -14.68 5.70
N PRO A 26 14.29 -13.53 6.33
CA PRO A 26 15.41 -12.72 5.91
C PRO A 26 16.65 -13.62 6.03
N VAL A 27 17.13 -14.13 4.89
CA VAL A 27 18.44 -14.76 4.83
C VAL A 27 19.39 -13.67 5.28
N ASP A 28 20.11 -13.90 6.38
CA ASP A 28 21.16 -13.00 6.88
C ASP A 28 22.22 -12.78 5.78
N LYS A 29 21.98 -11.79 4.92
CA LYS A 29 22.85 -11.38 3.81
C LYS A 29 23.82 -10.27 4.24
N TRP A 30 24.13 -10.19 5.54
CA TRP A 30 25.16 -9.29 6.05
C TRP A 30 26.55 -9.89 5.78
N LYS A 31 27.31 -9.30 4.84
CA LYS A 31 28.73 -9.62 4.63
C LYS A 31 29.58 -8.41 4.97
N ALA A 32 30.33 -8.49 6.07
CA ALA A 32 31.39 -7.54 6.36
C ALA A 32 32.59 -7.84 5.45
N SER A 33 33.04 -6.86 4.67
CA SER A 33 34.31 -6.95 3.94
C SER A 33 35.37 -6.15 4.70
N LEU A 34 36.49 -6.81 5.03
CA LEU A 34 37.64 -6.21 5.70
C LEU A 34 38.77 -6.08 4.67
N GLU A 35 38.82 -4.97 3.92
CA GLU A 35 39.96 -4.59 3.10
C GLU A 35 40.46 -3.21 3.53
N GLY A 36 41.68 -3.18 4.09
CA GLY A 36 42.25 -1.98 4.71
C GLY A 36 41.59 -1.65 6.04
N ASN A 37 42.17 -0.71 6.79
CA ASN A 37 41.73 -0.28 8.13
C ASN A 37 40.36 0.46 8.12
N SER A 38 39.46 0.13 7.20
CA SER A 38 38.13 0.69 7.04
C SER A 38 37.11 -0.43 6.97
N GLU A 39 36.23 -0.48 7.97
CA GLU A 39 35.07 -1.36 7.97
C GLU A 39 34.01 -0.75 7.05
N ARG A 40 33.58 -1.51 6.02
CA ARG A 40 32.50 -1.10 5.13
C ARG A 40 31.38 -2.12 5.18
N LEU A 41 30.18 -1.64 5.51
CA LEU A 41 28.94 -2.40 5.38
C LEU A 41 28.54 -2.39 3.90
N VAL A 42 28.48 -3.56 3.26
CA VAL A 42 28.11 -3.71 1.85
C VAL A 42 26.72 -4.34 1.79
N PHE A 43 25.74 -3.56 1.33
CA PHE A 43 24.42 -4.06 0.97
C PHE A 43 24.45 -4.53 -0.48
N ASN A 44 24.49 -5.84 -0.70
CA ASN A 44 24.31 -6.44 -2.03
C ASN A 44 22.83 -6.78 -2.23
N ASP A 45 22.02 -5.77 -2.51
CA ASP A 45 20.61 -5.91 -2.93
C ASP A 45 20.51 -6.18 -4.44
N THR A 46 21.12 -7.27 -4.90
CA THR A 46 20.97 -7.77 -6.28
C THR A 46 19.91 -8.87 -6.35
N ASP A 47 18.77 -8.67 -5.71
CA ASP A 47 17.56 -9.46 -5.96
C ASP A 47 16.61 -8.60 -6.81
N GLU A 48 16.85 -8.53 -8.12
CA GLU A 48 15.94 -7.85 -9.07
C GLU A 48 14.56 -8.53 -9.17
N GLU A 49 14.37 -9.67 -8.49
CA GLU A 49 13.12 -10.45 -8.44
C GLU A 49 12.31 -10.26 -7.15
N GLY A 50 12.73 -9.37 -6.22
CA GLY A 50 12.13 -9.31 -4.87
C GLY A 50 11.80 -7.93 -4.29
N GLN A 51 12.18 -6.83 -4.95
CA GLN A 51 11.90 -5.49 -4.42
C GLN A 51 10.45 -5.08 -4.68
N ASP A 52 9.69 -4.89 -3.60
CA ASP A 52 8.33 -4.35 -3.65
C ASP A 52 8.35 -2.98 -4.36
N PRO A 53 7.68 -2.81 -5.52
CA PRO A 53 7.70 -1.54 -6.27
C PRO A 53 7.18 -0.37 -5.44
N PHE A 54 6.36 -0.64 -4.41
CA PHE A 54 5.86 0.37 -3.48
C PHE A 54 6.96 0.86 -2.54
N LEU A 55 7.84 -0.03 -2.08
CA LEU A 55 8.97 0.33 -1.23
C LEU A 55 10.03 1.11 -2.03
N GLY A 56 10.34 0.66 -3.25
CA GLY A 56 11.23 1.40 -4.15
C GLY A 56 10.73 2.82 -4.43
N ARG A 57 9.42 2.98 -4.67
CA ARG A 57 8.83 4.32 -4.85
C ARG A 57 8.93 5.16 -3.59
N LEU A 58 8.65 4.60 -2.40
CA LEU A 58 8.73 5.31 -1.13
C LEU A 58 10.12 5.92 -0.91
N LEU A 59 11.17 5.12 -1.15
CA LEU A 59 12.57 5.56 -1.02
C LEU A 59 12.96 6.64 -2.06
N SER A 60 12.26 6.69 -3.19
CA SER A 60 12.53 7.63 -4.28
C SER A 60 11.74 8.94 -4.17
N ILE A 61 10.77 9.05 -3.24
CA ILE A 61 9.88 10.22 -3.11
C ILE A 61 10.67 11.50 -2.84
N GLU A 62 11.76 11.45 -2.06
CA GLU A 62 12.55 12.63 -1.72
C GLU A 62 13.31 13.23 -2.91
N GLN A 63 13.56 12.43 -3.95
CA GLN A 63 14.32 12.85 -5.13
C GLN A 63 13.45 13.43 -6.25
N ASP A 64 12.15 13.10 -6.29
CA ASP A 64 11.25 13.38 -7.43
C ASP A 64 10.44 14.70 -7.25
N GLY A 65 10.66 15.46 -6.17
CA GLY A 65 9.92 16.69 -5.90
C GLY A 65 8.43 16.46 -5.59
N ASN A 66 7.62 17.52 -5.65
CA ASN A 66 6.17 17.46 -5.32
C ASN A 66 5.30 16.75 -6.38
N ASP A 67 5.90 16.17 -7.43
CA ASP A 67 5.17 15.53 -8.52
C ASP A 67 4.87 14.06 -8.21
N PHE A 68 3.64 13.80 -7.76
CA PHE A 68 3.18 12.45 -7.50
C PHE A 68 2.97 11.66 -8.80
N LYS A 69 3.76 10.59 -9.00
CA LYS A 69 3.55 9.60 -10.06
C LYS A 69 3.02 8.29 -9.45
N PRO A 70 1.79 7.86 -9.80
CA PRO A 70 1.24 6.62 -9.31
C PRO A 70 1.98 5.41 -9.89
N ILE A 71 2.21 4.39 -9.06
CA ILE A 71 2.76 3.11 -9.50
C ILE A 71 1.71 2.38 -10.34
N VAL A 72 2.10 1.91 -11.52
CA VAL A 72 1.27 1.04 -12.36
C VAL A 72 1.59 -0.40 -11.98
N VAL A 73 0.54 -1.17 -11.68
CA VAL A 73 0.65 -2.52 -11.13
C VAL A 73 0.12 -3.52 -12.14
N SER A 74 0.94 -4.52 -12.45
CA SER A 74 0.58 -5.62 -13.34
C SER A 74 -0.17 -6.75 -12.65
N ARG A 75 -0.77 -7.64 -13.45
CA ARG A 75 -1.48 -8.83 -12.96
C ARG A 75 -0.63 -9.69 -12.01
N SER A 76 0.65 -9.83 -12.32
CA SER A 76 1.60 -10.62 -11.52
C SER A 76 1.84 -9.98 -10.15
N ILE A 77 1.96 -8.66 -10.10
CA ILE A 77 2.16 -7.92 -8.85
C ILE A 77 0.89 -7.98 -8.00
N LEU A 78 -0.30 -7.82 -8.59
CA LEU A 78 -1.59 -7.96 -7.88
C LEU A 78 -1.76 -9.34 -7.22
N LYS A 79 -1.31 -10.41 -7.89
CA LYS A 79 -1.36 -11.78 -7.34
C LYS A 79 -0.43 -11.99 -6.14
N ASN A 80 0.67 -11.24 -6.10
CA ASN A 80 1.67 -11.33 -5.02
C ASN A 80 1.37 -10.38 -3.86
N MET A 81 0.32 -9.54 -3.96
CA MET A 81 -0.10 -8.65 -2.89
C MET A 81 -0.96 -9.36 -1.85
N THR A 82 -0.76 -9.00 -0.59
CA THR A 82 -1.64 -9.42 0.51
C THR A 82 -2.92 -8.60 0.49
N ARG A 83 -4.09 -9.26 0.44
CA ARG A 83 -5.40 -8.59 0.42
C ARG A 83 -5.63 -7.62 1.58
N SER A 84 -5.12 -7.95 2.76
CA SER A 84 -5.23 -7.13 3.98
C SER A 84 -4.44 -5.82 3.91
N GLU A 85 -3.41 -5.77 3.06
CA GLU A 85 -2.57 -4.57 2.91
C GLU A 85 -3.09 -3.63 1.81
N VAL A 86 -4.16 -4.00 1.09
CA VAL A 86 -4.65 -3.23 -0.06
C VAL A 86 -6.06 -2.68 0.20
N TYR A 87 -6.17 -1.35 0.12
CA TYR A 87 -7.43 -0.61 0.19
C TYR A 87 -7.90 -0.26 -1.21
N VAL A 88 -9.17 -0.57 -1.49
CA VAL A 88 -9.83 -0.28 -2.76
C VAL A 88 -10.84 0.84 -2.57
N LEU A 89 -10.64 1.95 -3.29
CA LEU A 89 -11.61 3.02 -3.40
C LEU A 89 -12.42 2.80 -4.68
N GLU A 90 -13.67 2.39 -4.48
CA GLU A 90 -14.61 2.08 -5.54
C GLU A 90 -15.31 3.38 -5.93
N TRP A 91 -14.95 3.92 -7.09
CA TRP A 91 -15.57 5.13 -7.63
C TRP A 91 -16.63 4.75 -8.66
N PRO A 92 -17.76 5.47 -8.70
CA PRO A 92 -18.76 5.24 -9.75
C PRO A 92 -18.18 5.59 -11.12
N LYS A 93 -18.65 4.88 -12.15
CA LYS A 93 -18.29 5.16 -13.55
C LYS A 93 -18.55 6.64 -13.88
N PRO A 94 -17.64 7.31 -14.63
CA PRO A 94 -16.56 6.74 -15.44
C PRO A 94 -15.20 6.64 -14.74
N LEU A 95 -15.12 6.87 -13.43
CA LEU A 95 -13.85 6.87 -12.71
C LEU A 95 -13.36 5.44 -12.45
N ARG A 96 -12.06 5.21 -12.67
CA ARG A 96 -11.38 3.94 -12.34
C ARG A 96 -11.24 3.78 -10.83
N PHE A 97 -11.15 2.54 -10.36
CA PHE A 97 -10.89 2.29 -8.94
C PHE A 97 -9.47 2.71 -8.58
N GLN A 98 -9.30 3.15 -7.33
CA GLN A 98 -7.98 3.48 -6.81
C GLN A 98 -7.57 2.42 -5.79
N PHE A 99 -6.36 1.90 -5.97
CA PHE A 99 -5.78 0.86 -5.14
C PHE A 99 -4.62 1.47 -4.36
N PHE A 100 -4.67 1.34 -3.03
CA PHE A 100 -3.65 1.84 -2.12
C PHE A 100 -3.10 0.68 -1.30
N LYS A 101 -1.78 0.47 -1.35
CA LYS A 101 -1.08 -0.46 -0.47
C LYS A 101 -0.66 0.28 0.80
N THR A 102 -1.04 -0.23 1.97
CA THR A 102 -0.52 0.27 3.24
C THR A 102 0.87 -0.28 3.50
N LEU A 103 1.74 0.55 4.06
CA LEU A 103 3.04 0.18 4.60
C LEU A 103 3.07 0.43 6.13
N LEU A 104 1.92 0.71 6.73
CA LEU A 104 1.78 0.88 8.16
C LEU A 104 1.93 -0.47 8.86
N PRO A 105 2.45 -0.49 10.10
CA PRO A 105 2.51 -1.71 10.90
C PRO A 105 1.11 -2.20 11.29
N ASP A 106 1.02 -3.50 11.64
CA ASP A 106 -0.25 -4.21 11.83
C ASP A 106 -1.10 -3.68 13.00
N ASP A 107 -0.49 -2.94 13.93
CA ASP A 107 -1.15 -2.26 15.04
C ASP A 107 -1.88 -0.98 14.61
N VAL A 108 -1.58 -0.45 13.43
CA VAL A 108 -2.24 0.74 12.89
C VAL A 108 -3.30 0.33 11.88
N SER A 109 -4.57 0.47 12.27
CA SER A 109 -5.70 0.19 11.39
C SER A 109 -6.16 1.43 10.63
N ILE A 110 -6.62 1.22 9.38
CA ILE A 110 -7.19 2.27 8.54
C ILE A 110 -8.67 1.96 8.29
N ILE A 111 -9.52 2.98 8.42
CA ILE A 111 -10.93 2.92 8.06
C ILE A 111 -11.23 3.76 6.81
N LYS A 112 -12.12 3.26 5.96
CA LYS A 112 -12.62 3.98 4.77
C LYS A 112 -14.01 4.54 5.04
N CYS A 113 -14.20 5.84 4.83
CA CYS A 113 -15.54 6.43 4.86
C CYS A 113 -16.34 6.03 3.61
N LEU A 114 -17.55 5.50 3.78
CA LEU A 114 -18.41 5.05 2.67
C LEU A 114 -18.92 6.19 1.78
N PHE A 115 -19.00 7.42 2.30
CA PHE A 115 -19.55 8.58 1.57
C PHE A 115 -18.50 9.31 0.75
N CYS A 116 -17.35 9.65 1.35
CA CYS A 116 -16.30 10.40 0.67
C CYS A 116 -15.15 9.54 0.17
N GLN A 117 -15.20 8.23 0.40
CA GLN A 117 -14.16 7.24 0.05
C GLN A 117 -12.77 7.61 0.58
N LYS A 118 -12.66 8.47 1.60
CA LYS A 118 -11.36 8.82 2.21
C LYS A 118 -10.95 7.79 3.24
N LEU A 119 -9.65 7.58 3.32
CA LEU A 119 -8.98 6.72 4.29
C LEU A 119 -8.52 7.55 5.48
N PHE A 120 -8.70 7.00 6.68
CA PHE A 120 -8.32 7.61 7.95
C PHE A 120 -7.69 6.55 8.85
N HIS A 121 -6.81 6.96 9.76
CA HIS A 121 -6.46 6.10 10.88
C HIS A 121 -7.73 5.86 11.70
N THR A 122 -8.02 4.62 12.07
CA THR A 122 -9.26 4.25 12.73
C THR A 122 -9.45 5.02 14.03
N ASP A 123 -8.40 5.06 14.88
CA ASP A 123 -8.44 5.74 16.18
C ASP A 123 -8.77 7.24 16.04
N ASP A 124 -8.14 7.92 15.07
CA ASP A 124 -8.39 9.34 14.80
C ASP A 124 -9.82 9.57 14.30
N PHE A 125 -10.31 8.68 13.42
CA PHE A 125 -11.67 8.76 12.91
C PHE A 125 -12.70 8.54 14.02
N GLU A 126 -12.53 7.49 14.83
CA GLU A 126 -13.43 7.16 15.94
C GLU A 126 -13.46 8.27 16.99
N LEU A 127 -12.29 8.81 17.36
CA LEU A 127 -12.21 9.92 18.30
C LEU A 127 -12.99 11.15 17.79
N LYS A 128 -12.82 11.52 16.52
CA LYS A 128 -13.55 12.64 15.92
C LYS A 128 -15.03 12.33 15.76
N TYR A 129 -15.38 11.10 15.42
CA TYR A 129 -16.76 10.68 15.29
C TYR A 129 -17.50 10.68 16.63
N LEU A 130 -16.86 10.24 17.72
CA LEU A 130 -17.42 10.32 19.07
C LEU A 130 -17.64 11.76 19.54
N GLN A 131 -16.75 12.69 19.13
CA GLN A 131 -16.88 14.11 19.47
C GLN A 131 -18.00 14.82 18.71
N PHE A 132 -18.13 14.56 17.40
CA PHE A 132 -18.98 15.36 16.52
C PHE A 132 -20.17 14.61 15.92
N GLY A 133 -20.13 13.27 15.91
CA GLY A 133 -21.17 12.40 15.36
C GLY A 133 -21.16 12.29 13.83
N TYR A 134 -20.11 12.71 13.14
CA TYR A 134 -19.99 12.68 11.68
C TYR A 134 -18.55 12.54 11.17
N CYS A 135 -18.38 12.15 9.91
CA CYS A 135 -17.07 12.06 9.26
C CYS A 135 -16.34 13.42 9.31
N PRO A 136 -15.05 13.48 9.71
CA PRO A 136 -14.31 14.73 9.83
C PRO A 136 -14.13 15.48 8.49
N PHE A 137 -14.30 14.80 7.36
CA PHE A 137 -14.15 15.40 6.03
C PHE A 137 -15.49 15.79 5.40
N CYS A 138 -16.40 14.84 5.19
CA CYS A 138 -17.67 15.13 4.50
C CYS A 138 -18.84 15.49 5.42
N ARG A 139 -18.68 15.36 6.74
CA ARG A 139 -19.73 15.63 7.76
C ARG A 139 -20.98 14.77 7.64
N GLU A 140 -20.90 13.67 6.88
CA GLU A 140 -21.97 12.68 6.82
C GLU A 140 -21.88 11.69 7.98
N LYS A 141 -23.03 11.19 8.46
CA LYS A 141 -23.07 10.21 9.56
C LYS A 141 -22.72 8.83 9.05
N HIS A 142 -21.86 8.10 9.77
CA HIS A 142 -21.52 6.74 9.39
C HIS A 142 -22.74 5.85 9.65
N ARG A 143 -23.44 5.43 8.60
CA ARG A 143 -24.52 4.45 8.74
C ARG A 143 -23.84 3.08 8.79
N GLU A 144 -23.69 2.53 9.98
CA GLU A 144 -23.48 1.08 10.14
C GLU A 144 -24.69 0.40 9.47
N GLY A 145 -24.39 -0.45 8.48
CA GLY A 145 -25.38 -1.30 7.84
C GLY A 145 -25.79 -2.43 8.74
#